data_AF-A0A7R9P1N2-F1
#
_entry.id   AF-A0A7R9P1N2-F1
#
_cell.length_a   1.000
_cell.length_b   1.000
_cell.length_c   1.000
_cell.angle_alpha   90.00
_cell.angle_beta   90.00
_cell.angle_gamma   90.00
#
_symmetry.space_group_name_H-M   'P 1'
#
loop_
_entity.id
_entity.type
_entity.pdbx_description
1 polymer ?
#
loop_
_entity_poly.entity_id
_entity_poly.type
_entity_poly.pdbx_seq_one_letter_code
_entity_poly.pdbx_strand_id
1 'polypeptide(L)'
;MRHFPILEESIEHLRTIQIRGVVVNVPPTSLRVPVMAPVVFEPIGPRTLLGEAPHWDHKAQLLYYVDILKSTVYRFNPKNKELTSVKIGELFHYFAIKT
;
A
#
# COMPACT_ATOMS: atom_id res chain seq x y z
N MET A 1 22.59 14.39 2.28
CA MET A 1 21.91 13.84 1.08
C MET A 1 22.37 12.41 0.91
N ARG A 2 21.47 11.43 0.89
CA ARG A 2 21.83 10.02 0.62
C ARG A 2 21.78 9.79 -0.88
N HIS A 3 22.93 9.49 -1.49
CA HIS A 3 23.00 9.01 -2.87
C HIS A 3 22.48 7.58 -2.90
N PHE A 4 21.46 7.33 -3.71
CA PHE A 4 21.04 5.96 -4.06
C PHE A 4 21.85 5.51 -5.28
N PRO A 5 22.46 4.30 -5.27
CA PRO A 5 23.18 3.81 -6.43
C PRO A 5 22.19 3.50 -7.57
N ILE A 6 22.49 4.01 -8.76
CA ILE A 6 21.79 3.66 -10.00
C ILE A 6 22.41 2.34 -10.47
N LEU A 7 21.61 1.28 -10.56
CA LEU A 7 22.01 0.06 -11.27
C LEU A 7 21.86 0.35 -12.77
N GLU A 8 22.97 0.61 -13.46
CA GLU A 8 23.01 0.63 -14.93
C GLU A 8 23.10 -0.80 -15.44
N GLU A 9 21.96 -1.48 -15.59
CA GLU A 9 21.90 -2.62 -16.50
C GLU A 9 21.83 -2.08 -17.93
N SER A 10 22.85 -2.36 -18.73
CA SER A 10 22.93 -1.99 -20.14
C SER A 10 21.91 -2.76 -20.97
N ILE A 11 20.73 -2.18 -21.17
CA ILE A 11 19.73 -2.74 -22.09
C ILE A 11 20.05 -2.32 -23.52
N GLU A 12 20.98 -3.03 -24.17
CA GLU A 12 21.26 -2.85 -25.61
C GLU A 12 20.13 -3.37 -26.54
N HIS A 13 19.09 -4.01 -26.01
CA HIS A 13 18.14 -4.78 -26.82
C HIS A 13 16.72 -4.22 -26.99
N LEU A 14 16.34 -3.08 -26.40
CA LEU A 14 15.00 -2.52 -26.56
C LEU A 14 14.99 -1.33 -27.54
N ARG A 15 14.92 -1.61 -28.85
CA ARG A 15 14.77 -0.58 -29.89
C ARG A 15 13.32 -0.20 -30.23
N THR A 16 12.32 -0.83 -29.61
CA THR A 16 10.91 -0.57 -29.93
C THR A 16 10.03 -0.70 -28.69
N ILE A 17 9.21 0.31 -28.42
CA ILE A 17 8.12 0.25 -27.43
C ILE A 17 6.80 0.29 -28.21
N GLN A 18 5.94 -0.69 -27.98
CA GLN A 18 4.64 -0.80 -28.64
C GLN A 18 3.54 -0.39 -27.64
N ILE A 19 2.97 0.81 -27.83
CA ILE A 19 1.80 1.26 -27.05
C ILE A 19 0.63 1.36 -28.03
N ARG A 20 -0.41 0.55 -27.81
CA ARG A 20 -1.68 0.59 -28.55
C ARG A 20 -1.54 0.59 -30.09
N GLY A 21 -0.66 -0.26 -30.62
CA GLY A 21 -0.54 -0.48 -32.06
C GLY A 21 0.23 0.59 -32.85
N VAL A 22 0.78 1.61 -32.19
CA VAL A 22 1.65 2.61 -32.82
C VAL A 22 3.12 2.23 -32.57
N VAL A 23 3.89 2.11 -33.64
CA VAL A 23 5.35 1.90 -33.57
C VAL A 23 6.02 3.26 -33.55
N VAL A 24 6.69 3.60 -32.45
CA VAL A 24 7.47 4.84 -32.32
C VAL A 24 8.96 4.49 -32.27
N ASN A 25 9.72 4.97 -33.25
CA ASN A 25 11.18 4.93 -33.21
C ASN A 25 11.66 6.01 -32.22
N VAL A 26 11.99 5.59 -31.00
CA VAL A 26 12.64 6.47 -30.02
C VAL A 26 14.16 6.43 -30.24
N PRO A 27 14.82 7.58 -30.42
CA PRO A 27 16.28 7.65 -30.39
C PRO A 27 16.81 7.04 -29.09
N PRO A 28 18.06 6.54 -29.05
CA PRO A 28 18.69 6.05 -27.84
C PRO A 28 19.04 7.22 -26.89
N THR A 29 18.02 7.92 -26.42
CA THR A 29 18.10 8.83 -25.29
C THR A 29 17.29 8.15 -24.20
N SER A 30 18.02 7.59 -23.23
CA SER A 30 17.54 6.81 -22.09
C SER A 30 16.09 7.12 -21.70
N LEU A 31 15.17 6.21 -22.02
CA LEU A 31 13.86 6.24 -21.39
C LEU A 31 14.08 5.89 -19.92
N ARG A 32 14.09 6.90 -19.05
CA ARG A 32 14.14 6.68 -17.61
C ARG A 32 12.75 6.22 -17.16
N VAL A 33 12.49 4.93 -17.28
CA VAL A 33 11.39 4.32 -16.52
C VAL A 33 11.85 4.35 -15.06
N PRO A 34 11.18 5.08 -14.16
CA PRO A 34 11.52 5.01 -12.75
C PRO A 34 11.32 3.56 -12.31
N VAL A 35 12.41 2.87 -12.00
CA VAL A 35 12.35 1.56 -11.33
C VAL A 35 11.66 1.82 -10.00
N MET A 36 10.40 1.41 -9.89
CA MET A 36 9.68 1.51 -8.62
C MET A 36 10.39 0.62 -7.61
N ALA A 37 10.65 1.15 -6.42
CA ALA A 37 11.14 0.33 -5.32
C ALA A 37 10.15 -0.84 -5.10
N PRO A 38 10.65 -2.05 -4.75
CA PRO A 38 9.79 -3.18 -4.50
C PRO A 38 8.76 -2.87 -3.41
N VAL A 39 7.52 -3.29 -3.62
CA VAL A 39 6.47 -3.22 -2.60
C VAL A 39 6.80 -4.19 -1.48
N VAL A 40 6.96 -3.68 -0.27
CA VAL A 40 7.22 -4.49 0.92
C VAL A 40 5.92 -4.62 1.72
N PHE A 41 5.59 -5.84 2.14
CA PHE A 41 4.44 -6.11 3.01
C PHE A 41 4.94 -6.36 4.44
N GLU A 42 4.40 -5.62 5.41
CA GLU A 42 4.66 -5.86 6.84
C GLU A 42 3.35 -6.17 7.58
N PRO A 43 3.32 -7.17 8.48
CA PRO A 43 2.18 -7.37 9.37
C PRO A 43 2.04 -6.19 10.32
N ILE A 44 0.85 -5.60 10.37
CA ILE A 44 0.54 -4.48 11.28
C ILE A 44 -0.07 -4.94 12.62
N GLY A 45 -0.34 -6.24 12.77
CA GLY A 45 -1.09 -6.79 13.91
C GLY A 45 -1.24 -8.31 13.93
N PRO A 46 -1.91 -8.86 14.95
CA PRO A 46 -2.26 -10.28 15.00
C PRO A 46 -3.29 -10.64 13.92
N ARG A 47 -3.41 -11.94 13.63
CA ARG A 47 -4.39 -12.43 12.66
C ARG A 47 -5.82 -12.15 13.12
N THR A 48 -6.60 -11.52 12.25
CA THR A 48 -8.06 -11.42 12.38
C THR A 48 -8.72 -12.73 11.94
N LEU A 49 -9.91 -13.02 12.45
CA LEU A 49 -10.74 -14.11 11.94
C LEU A 49 -11.39 -13.70 10.61
N LEU A 50 -11.93 -12.47 10.55
CA LEU A 50 -12.37 -11.86 9.29
C LEU A 50 -12.18 -10.34 9.35
N GLY A 51 -11.08 -9.86 8.75
CA GLY A 51 -10.72 -8.45 8.71
C GLY A 51 -11.45 -7.71 7.59
N GLU A 52 -12.18 -6.63 7.91
CA GLU A 52 -13.06 -5.94 6.97
C GLU A 52 -13.09 -4.41 7.17
N ALA A 53 -13.74 -3.74 6.22
CA ALA A 53 -14.04 -2.30 6.25
C ALA A 53 -12.83 -1.40 6.56
N PRO A 54 -11.71 -1.52 5.83
CA PRO A 54 -10.57 -0.63 6.02
C PRO A 54 -10.99 0.82 5.72
N HIS A 55 -10.74 1.72 6.66
CA HIS A 55 -11.01 3.14 6.55
C HIS A 55 -9.77 3.94 6.91
N TRP A 56 -9.31 4.78 5.98
CA TRP A 56 -8.22 5.71 6.22
C TRP A 56 -8.74 7.08 6.62
N ASP A 57 -8.48 7.51 7.86
CA ASP A 57 -8.68 8.88 8.28
C ASP A 57 -7.49 9.73 7.81
N HIS A 58 -7.72 10.53 6.77
CA HIS A 58 -6.70 11.39 6.19
C HIS A 58 -6.25 12.52 7.14
N LYS A 59 -7.15 13.04 8.00
CA LYS A 59 -6.78 14.13 8.91
C LYS A 59 -5.90 13.61 10.04
N ALA A 60 -6.30 12.48 10.63
CA ALA A 60 -5.56 11.88 11.74
C ALA A 60 -4.36 11.03 11.29
N GLN A 61 -4.30 10.65 10.01
CA GLN A 61 -3.33 9.70 9.46
C GLN A 61 -3.39 8.34 10.16
N LEU A 62 -4.62 7.82 10.32
CA LEU A 62 -4.90 6.57 11.02
C LEU A 62 -5.68 5.61 10.13
N LEU A 63 -5.32 4.33 10.20
CA LEU A 63 -6.09 3.25 9.58
C LEU A 63 -7.00 2.61 10.63
N TYR A 64 -8.28 2.51 10.33
CA TYR A 64 -9.24 1.78 11.12
C TYR A 64 -9.74 0.58 10.32
N TYR A 65 -10.00 -0.53 11.00
CA TYR A 65 -10.58 -1.73 10.40
C TYR A 65 -11.25 -2.57 11.49
N VAL A 66 -12.02 -3.59 11.12
CA VAL A 66 -12.73 -4.44 12.08
C VAL A 66 -12.38 -5.91 11.90
N ASP A 67 -12.49 -6.68 12.97
CA ASP A 67 -12.67 -8.13 12.92
C ASP A 67 -14.12 -8.42 13.31
N ILE A 68 -14.98 -8.61 12.30
CA ILE A 68 -16.44 -8.69 12.48
C ILE A 68 -16.80 -9.88 13.37
N LEU A 69 -16.16 -11.02 13.14
CA LEU A 69 -16.46 -12.25 13.86
C LEU A 69 -15.94 -12.23 15.31
N LYS A 70 -14.99 -11.34 15.63
CA LYS A 70 -14.51 -11.11 17.01
C LYS A 70 -15.11 -9.88 17.67
N SER A 71 -16.00 -9.16 17.00
CA SER A 71 -16.59 -7.91 17.50
C SER A 71 -15.53 -6.91 17.98
N THR A 72 -14.44 -6.80 17.22
CA THR A 72 -13.27 -5.97 17.57
C THR A 72 -13.02 -4.90 16.52
N VAL A 73 -12.84 -3.66 16.95
CA VAL A 73 -12.39 -2.56 16.10
C VAL A 73 -10.91 -2.32 16.36
N TYR A 74 -10.14 -2.11 15.30
CA TYR A 74 -8.72 -1.81 15.33
C TYR A 74 -8.46 -0.39 14.84
N ARG A 75 -7.45 0.25 15.42
CA ARG A 75 -6.87 1.52 14.99
C ARG A 75 -5.36 1.37 14.93
N PHE A 76 -4.81 1.50 13.74
CA PHE A 76 -3.39 1.42 13.44
C PHE A 76 -2.84 2.82 13.10
N ASN A 77 -1.75 3.18 13.77
CA ASN A 77 -0.99 4.39 13.51
C ASN A 77 0.35 4.03 12.82
N PRO A 78 0.50 4.29 11.52
CA PRO A 78 1.73 3.95 10.80
C PRO A 78 2.95 4.76 11.25
N LYS A 79 2.76 5.94 11.85
CA LYS A 79 3.87 6.81 12.28
C LYS A 79 4.70 6.18 13.41
N ASN A 80 4.04 5.52 14.35
CA ASN A 80 4.68 4.89 15.51
C ASN A 80 4.50 3.35 15.53
N LYS A 81 3.90 2.78 14.47
CA LYS A 81 3.56 1.35 14.34
C LYS A 81 2.66 0.83 15.47
N GLU A 82 1.87 1.70 16.09
CA GLU A 82 1.01 1.34 17.20
C GLU A 82 -0.32 0.77 16.68
N LEU A 83 -0.66 -0.43 17.15
CA LEU A 83 -1.98 -1.01 16.97
C LEU A 83 -2.73 -1.00 18.30
N THR A 84 -3.90 -0.37 18.30
CA THR A 84 -4.85 -0.40 19.41
C THR A 84 -6.14 -1.05 18.97
N SER A 85 -6.86 -1.67 19.91
CA SER A 85 -8.13 -2.31 19.63
C SER A 85 -9.13 -2.15 20.76
N VAL A 86 -10.41 -2.28 20.42
CA VAL A 86 -11.52 -2.28 21.39
C VAL A 86 -12.54 -3.33 20.98
N LYS A 87 -13.00 -4.13 21.95
CA LYS A 87 -14.10 -5.06 21.77
C LYS A 87 -15.42 -4.35 22.08
N ILE A 88 -16.38 -4.39 21.16
CA ILE A 88 -17.60 -3.55 21.21
C ILE A 88 -18.87 -4.38 21.58
N GLY A 89 -18.70 -5.65 21.95
CA GLY A 89 -19.80 -6.50 22.42
C GLY A 89 -19.69 -7.94 21.93
N GLU A 90 -20.83 -8.61 21.79
CA GLU A 90 -20.90 -10.01 21.34
C GLU A 90 -20.92 -10.13 19.81
N LEU A 91 -21.73 -9.34 19.09
CA LEU A 91 -21.75 -9.28 17.62
C LEU A 91 -22.16 -7.89 17.12
N PHE A 92 -21.46 -7.35 16.12
CA PHE A 92 -21.93 -6.20 15.35
C PHE A 92 -21.80 -6.45 13.85
N HIS A 93 -22.78 -5.94 13.07
CA HIS A 93 -22.83 -6.14 11.62
C HIS A 93 -22.39 -4.91 10.81
N TYR A 94 -22.39 -3.74 11.44
CA TYR A 94 -22.06 -2.47 10.81
C TYR A 94 -21.13 -1.68 11.73
N PHE A 95 -20.21 -0.96 11.10
CA PHE A 95 -19.32 -0.02 11.76
C PHE A 95 -19.23 1.23 10.88
N ALA A 96 -19.35 2.40 11.48
CA ALA A 96 -19.08 3.66 10.82
C ALA A 96 -18.12 4.50 11.66
N ILE A 97 -17.29 5.24 10.95
CA ILE A 97 -16.41 6.25 11.52
C ILE A 97 -16.98 7.60 11.17
N LYS A 98 -17.20 8.43 12.19
CA LYS A 98 -17.57 9.82 12.02
C LYS A 98 -16.29 10.66 12.06
N THR A 99 -15.85 11.14 10.90
CA THR A 99 -14.60 11.93 10.69
C THR A 99 -14.85 13.41 10.39
#